data_AF-X6HIN0-F1
#
_entry.id   AF-X6HIN0-F1
#
_cell.length_a   1.000
_cell.length_b   1.000
_cell.length_c   1.000
_cell.angle_alpha   90.00
_cell.angle_beta   90.00
_cell.angle_gamma   90.00
#
_symmetry.space_group_name_H-M   'P 1'
#
loop_
_entity.id
_entity.type
_entity.pdbx_description
1 polymer ?
#
loop_
_entity_poly.entity_id
_entity_poly.type
_entity_poly.pdbx_seq_one_letter_code
_entity_poly.pdbx_strand_id
1 'polypeptide(L)'
;MPPPTRRSSDLYSDVPAGAINIVTGRTAELAGVLAKHDDVDGLWLFADADTCARAEADSIGNLKRVWTGNGRSLDWASDEAAGDALLRRAIEVKNVWVPYGD
;
A
#
# COMPACT_ATOMS: atom_id res chain seq x y z
N MET A 1 41.13 -10.31 15.13
CA MET A 1 39.94 -11.16 14.97
C MET A 1 38.92 -10.37 14.17
N PRO A 2 38.56 -10.76 12.94
CA PRO A 2 37.54 -10.03 12.17
C PRO A 2 36.16 -10.22 12.83
N PRO A 3 35.26 -9.24 12.73
CA PRO A 3 33.90 -9.37 13.25
C PRO A 3 33.13 -10.45 12.47
N PRO A 4 32.18 -11.16 13.10
CA PRO A 4 31.42 -12.21 12.42
C PRO A 4 30.58 -11.60 11.29
N THR A 5 30.74 -12.16 10.09
CA THR A 5 29.86 -11.89 8.94
C THR A 5 28.46 -12.44 9.24
N ARG A 6 27.50 -11.55 9.48
CA ARG A 6 26.07 -11.89 9.65
C ARG A 6 25.60 -12.67 8.42
N ARG A 7 25.08 -13.90 8.62
CA ARG A 7 24.40 -14.64 7.55
C ARG A 7 22.98 -14.07 7.39
N SER A 8 22.45 -14.10 6.17
CA SER A 8 21.12 -13.57 5.83
C SER A 8 19.96 -14.31 6.50
N SER A 9 20.22 -15.42 7.20
CA SER A 9 19.24 -16.29 7.86
C SER A 9 18.77 -15.82 9.24
N ASP A 10 19.26 -14.68 9.73
CA ASP A 10 19.07 -14.26 11.13
C ASP A 10 18.16 -13.01 11.27
N LEU A 11 17.29 -12.75 10.29
CA LEU A 11 16.23 -11.75 10.42
C LEU A 11 15.00 -12.44 11.02
N TYR A 12 14.49 -11.92 12.14
CA TYR A 12 13.43 -12.50 13.00
C TYR A 12 12.10 -12.85 12.29
N SER A 13 11.96 -12.57 10.99
CA SER A 13 10.76 -12.87 10.20
C SER A 13 11.04 -13.17 8.72
N ASP A 14 12.31 -13.33 8.32
CA ASP A 14 12.72 -13.67 6.93
C ASP A 14 12.03 -12.86 5.82
N VAL A 15 11.70 -11.59 6.08
CA VAL A 15 11.04 -10.71 5.12
C VAL A 15 12.02 -10.37 3.99
N PRO A 16 11.70 -10.65 2.71
CA PRO A 16 12.55 -10.29 1.59
C PRO A 16 12.81 -8.79 1.51
N ALA A 17 14.03 -8.41 1.10
CA ALA A 17 14.36 -7.01 0.90
C ALA A 17 13.40 -6.36 -0.12
N GLY A 18 12.87 -5.18 0.22
CA GLY A 18 11.93 -4.44 -0.62
C GLY A 18 10.46 -4.86 -0.46
N ALA A 19 10.14 -5.96 0.24
CA ALA A 19 8.75 -6.33 0.51
C ALA A 19 8.04 -5.34 1.44
N ILE A 20 8.77 -4.76 2.39
CA ILE A 20 8.29 -3.69 3.28
C ILE A 20 9.33 -2.58 3.29
N ASN A 21 8.89 -1.36 2.99
CA ASN A 21 9.71 -0.16 3.04
C ASN A 21 9.02 0.88 3.93
N ILE A 22 9.75 1.47 4.86
CA ILE A 22 9.23 2.50 5.77
C ILE A 22 9.96 3.81 5.48
N VAL A 23 9.20 4.84 5.17
CA VAL A 23 9.69 6.19 4.89
C VAL A 23 8.97 7.17 5.79
N THR A 24 9.72 8.07 6.41
CA THR A 24 9.19 9.11 7.30
C THR A 24 9.35 10.47 6.66
N GLY A 25 8.36 11.35 6.84
CA GLY A 25 8.37 12.68 6.28
C GLY A 25 7.04 13.38 6.49
N ARG A 26 6.83 14.50 5.79
CA ARG A 26 5.56 15.22 5.82
C ARG A 26 4.54 14.50 4.95
N THR A 27 3.40 14.14 5.54
CA THR A 27 2.33 13.38 4.87
C THR A 27 1.91 14.01 3.54
N ALA A 28 1.66 15.32 3.51
CA ALA A 28 1.22 16.01 2.30
C ALA A 28 2.25 16.02 1.16
N GLU A 29 3.54 16.02 1.50
CA GLU A 29 4.63 15.94 0.50
C GLU A 29 4.76 14.52 -0.04
N LEU A 30 4.80 13.52 0.85
CA LEU A 30 4.90 12.11 0.47
C LEU A 30 3.68 11.66 -0.34
N ALA A 31 2.47 12.03 0.09
CA ALA A 31 1.23 11.72 -0.62
C ALA A 31 1.24 12.30 -2.04
N GLY A 32 1.71 13.54 -2.21
CA GLY A 32 1.80 14.17 -3.53
C GLY A 32 2.79 13.46 -4.46
N VAL A 33 3.92 12.98 -3.94
CA VAL A 33 4.89 12.21 -4.74
C VAL A 33 4.33 10.84 -5.12
N LEU A 34 3.78 10.10 -4.15
CA LEU A 34 3.23 8.76 -4.40
C LEU A 34 2.01 8.78 -5.33
N ALA A 35 1.15 9.78 -5.21
CA ALA A 35 -0.01 9.96 -6.08
C ALA A 35 0.40 10.15 -7.55
N LYS A 36 1.54 10.82 -7.82
CA LYS A 36 2.05 11.06 -9.18
C LYS A 36 2.96 9.96 -9.71
N HIS A 37 3.28 8.96 -8.90
CA HIS A 37 4.22 7.90 -9.29
C HIS A 37 3.53 6.88 -10.21
N ASP A 38 4.12 6.60 -11.37
CA ASP A 38 3.50 5.69 -12.35
C ASP A 38 3.62 4.21 -11.96
N ASP A 39 4.71 3.81 -11.31
CA ASP A 39 4.89 2.42 -10.84
C ASP A 39 4.22 2.11 -9.48
N VAL A 40 3.30 2.96 -9.02
CA VAL A 40 2.48 2.67 -7.85
C VAL A 40 1.09 2.23 -8.33
N ASP A 41 0.75 0.96 -8.12
CA ASP A 41 -0.53 0.39 -8.56
C ASP A 41 -1.72 0.79 -7.67
N GLY A 42 -1.46 1.08 -6.39
CA GLY A 42 -2.48 1.48 -5.43
C GLY A 42 -1.94 2.35 -4.30
N LEU A 43 -2.75 3.31 -3.86
CA LEU A 43 -2.42 4.26 -2.80
C LEU A 43 -3.51 4.26 -1.73
N TRP A 44 -3.15 3.90 -0.51
CA TRP A 44 -4.01 4.06 0.66
C TRP A 44 -3.55 5.27 1.47
N LEU A 45 -4.45 6.23 1.69
CA LEU A 45 -4.10 7.53 2.26
C LEU A 45 -5.11 7.95 3.33
N PHE A 46 -4.65 7.99 4.58
CA PHE A 46 -5.42 8.48 5.72
C PHE A 46 -4.78 9.78 6.21
N ALA A 47 -5.28 10.90 5.71
CA ALA A 47 -4.79 12.24 5.97
C ALA A 47 -5.95 13.23 6.06
N ASP A 48 -5.66 14.52 6.20
CA ASP A 48 -6.64 15.60 6.10
C ASP A 48 -7.34 15.59 4.73
N ALA A 49 -8.52 16.22 4.67
CA ALA A 49 -9.39 16.18 3.49
C ALA A 49 -8.72 16.80 2.24
N ASP A 50 -7.95 17.88 2.40
CA ASP A 50 -7.29 18.56 1.29
C ASP A 50 -6.17 17.70 0.69
N THR A 51 -5.38 17.05 1.55
CA THR A 51 -4.35 16.10 1.12
C THR A 51 -4.96 14.90 0.39
N CYS A 52 -6.07 14.35 0.90
CA CYS A 52 -6.80 13.26 0.24
C CYS A 52 -7.33 13.68 -1.14
N ALA A 53 -8.02 14.82 -1.23
CA ALA A 53 -8.59 15.31 -2.49
C ALA A 53 -7.51 15.57 -3.55
N ARG A 54 -6.37 16.15 -3.14
CA ARG A 54 -5.23 16.35 -4.03
C ARG A 54 -4.63 15.04 -4.52
N ALA A 55 -4.45 14.05 -3.63
CA ALA A 55 -3.89 12.76 -4.01
C ALA A 55 -4.81 12.00 -4.98
N GLU A 56 -6.13 12.07 -4.80
CA GLU A 56 -7.10 11.50 -5.74
C GLU A 56 -6.99 12.18 -7.12
N ALA A 57 -6.93 13.52 -7.15
CA ALA A 57 -6.79 14.28 -8.39
C ALA A 57 -5.45 14.00 -9.10
N ASP A 58 -4.34 13.90 -8.36
CA ASP A 58 -3.01 13.64 -8.92
C ASP A 58 -2.85 12.18 -9.41
N SER A 59 -3.65 11.25 -8.87
CA SER A 59 -3.59 9.82 -9.22
C SER A 59 -4.16 9.47 -10.59
N ILE A 60 -4.80 10.43 -11.28
CA ILE A 60 -5.37 10.21 -12.62
C ILE A 60 -4.32 9.85 -13.69
N GLY A 61 -3.04 10.13 -13.44
CA GLY A 61 -1.94 9.92 -14.40
C GLY A 61 -1.83 8.47 -14.88
N ASN A 62 -1.91 7.50 -13.97
CA ASN A 62 -1.90 6.06 -14.29
C ASN A 62 -3.20 5.33 -13.88
N LEU A 63 -4.20 6.08 -13.39
CA LEU A 63 -5.47 5.55 -12.88
C LEU A 63 -5.30 4.51 -11.76
N LYS A 64 -4.26 4.64 -10.94
CA LYS A 64 -4.04 3.79 -9.76
C LYS A 64 -5.25 3.80 -8.83
N ARG A 65 -5.47 2.68 -8.14
CA ARG A 65 -6.55 2.59 -7.15
C ARG A 65 -6.21 3.44 -5.94
N VAL A 66 -7.04 4.43 -5.63
CA VAL A 66 -6.89 5.24 -4.43
C VAL A 66 -7.94 4.86 -3.40
N TRP A 67 -7.52 4.65 -2.16
CA TRP A 67 -8.41 4.53 -1.01
C TRP A 67 -8.06 5.60 0.02
N THR A 68 -8.95 6.57 0.19
CA THR A 68 -8.75 7.68 1.12
C THR A 68 -9.63 7.56 2.36
N GLY A 69 -9.14 8.10 3.47
CA GLY A 69 -9.93 8.32 4.69
C GLY A 69 -10.81 9.59 4.65
N ASN A 70 -10.68 10.43 3.63
CA ASN A 70 -11.43 11.69 3.47
C ASN A 70 -11.45 12.58 4.73
N GLY A 71 -10.27 12.85 5.31
CA GLY A 71 -10.13 13.63 6.54
C GLY A 71 -10.32 12.81 7.82
N ARG A 72 -10.54 11.49 7.72
CA ARG A 72 -10.72 10.59 8.86
C ARG A 72 -9.59 9.56 8.91
N SER A 73 -9.24 9.16 10.13
CA SER A 73 -8.37 8.00 10.34
C SER A 73 -9.20 6.72 10.34
N LEU A 74 -8.58 5.63 9.91
CA LEU A 74 -9.04 4.29 10.23
C LEU A 74 -8.63 3.96 11.68
N ASP A 75 -9.52 3.31 12.44
CA ASP A 75 -9.14 2.68 13.69
C ASP A 75 -8.44 1.35 13.38
N TRP A 76 -7.11 1.36 13.44
CA TRP A 76 -6.27 0.20 13.11
C TRP A 76 -6.39 -0.96 14.09
N ALA A 77 -6.97 -0.74 15.28
CA ALA A 77 -7.22 -1.80 16.26
C ALA A 77 -8.62 -2.44 16.10
N SER A 78 -9.46 -1.91 15.21
CA SER A 78 -10.80 -2.43 14.97
C SER A 78 -10.78 -3.73 14.15
N ASP A 79 -11.79 -4.57 14.35
CA ASP A 79 -11.98 -5.80 13.57
C ASP A 79 -12.14 -5.51 12.07
N GLU A 80 -12.72 -4.36 11.72
CA GLU A 80 -12.85 -3.90 10.34
C GLU A 80 -11.48 -3.68 9.68
N ALA A 81 -10.52 -3.14 10.44
CA ALA A 81 -9.14 -2.93 9.98
C ALA A 81 -8.30 -4.23 9.98
N ALA A 82 -8.80 -5.34 10.53
CA ALA A 82 -8.06 -6.60 10.65
C ALA A 82 -8.50 -7.68 9.63
N GLY A 83 -9.51 -7.41 8.79
CA GLY A 83 -10.17 -8.46 8.01
C GLY A 83 -10.40 -8.16 6.53
N ASP A 84 -11.57 -8.60 6.04
CA ASP A 84 -11.93 -8.59 4.62
C ASP A 84 -11.88 -7.21 3.95
N ALA A 85 -12.08 -6.14 4.71
CA ALA A 85 -12.09 -4.78 4.17
C ALA A 85 -10.72 -4.42 3.57
N LEU A 86 -9.62 -4.76 4.26
CA LEU A 86 -8.26 -4.55 3.76
C LEU A 86 -7.94 -5.52 2.63
N LEU A 87 -8.33 -6.79 2.76
CA LEU A 87 -8.06 -7.80 1.73
C LEU A 87 -8.67 -7.41 0.38
N ARG A 88 -9.93 -6.95 0.35
CA ARG A 88 -10.59 -6.47 -0.88
C ARG A 88 -9.87 -5.29 -1.53
N ARG A 89 -9.16 -4.48 -0.75
CA ARG A 89 -8.38 -3.34 -1.24
C ARG A 89 -6.98 -3.75 -1.72
N ALA A 90 -6.46 -4.86 -1.22
CA ALA A 90 -5.11 -5.35 -1.52
C ALA A 90 -5.05 -6.36 -2.69
N ILE A 91 -6.19 -6.90 -3.12
CA ILE A 91 -6.26 -7.87 -4.22
C ILE A 91 -6.92 -7.28 -5.47
N GLU A 92 -6.67 -7.96 -6.59
CA GLU A 92 -7.37 -7.79 -7.86
C GLU A 92 -8.03 -9.09 -8.29
N VAL A 93 -9.20 -8.99 -8.93
CA VAL A 93 -9.89 -10.16 -9.47
C VAL A 93 -9.45 -10.39 -10.90
N LYS A 94 -8.69 -11.47 -11.12
CA LYS A 94 -8.36 -11.94 -12.46
C LYS A 94 -9.24 -13.13 -12.84
N ASN A 95 -10.28 -12.89 -13.61
CA ASN A 95 -11.15 -13.95 -14.12
C ASN A 95 -10.46 -14.70 -15.27
N VAL A 96 -10.36 -16.03 -15.15
CA VAL A 96 -9.76 -16.91 -16.16
C VAL A 96 -10.80 -17.95 -16.56
N TRP A 97 -11.16 -17.97 -17.84
CA TRP A 97 -12.15 -18.89 -18.38
C TRP A 97 -11.44 -20.06 -19.04
N VAL A 98 -11.71 -21.27 -18.55
CA VAL A 98 -11.13 -22.52 -19.07
C VAL A 98 -12.25 -23.33 -19.70
N PRO A 99 -12.07 -23.91 -20.90
CA PRO A 99 -13.06 -24.80 -21.48
C PRO A 99 -13.35 -25.95 -20.54
N TYR A 100 -14.63 -26.22 -20.30
CA TYR A 100 -15.10 -27.38 -19.54
C TYR A 100 -16.01 -28.18 -20.48
N GLY A 101 -15.69 -29.45 -20.72
CA GLY A 101 -16.52 -30.37 -21.49
C GLY A 101 -17.48 -31.10 -20.57
N ASP A 102 -18.71 -31.35 -21.03
CA ASP A 102 -19.61 -32.31 -20.39
C ASP A 102 -19.03 -33.73 -20.43
#